data_AF-A0A8J4EAR7-F1
#
_entry.id   AF-A0A8J4EAR7-F1
#
_cell.length_a   1.000
_cell.length_b   1.000
_cell.length_c   1.000
_cell.angle_alpha   90.00
_cell.angle_beta   90.00
_cell.angle_gamma   90.00
#
_symmetry.space_group_name_H-M   'P 1'
#
loop_
_entity.id
_entity.type
_entity.pdbx_description
1 polymer ?
#
loop_
_entity_poly.entity_id
_entity_poly.type
_entity_poly.pdbx_seq_one_letter_code
_entity_poly.pdbx_strand_id
1 'polypeptide(L)'
;MLLPVSLLVRRADTVAVIGAALVRAAQGVGHRRIACWLGRSEATVRGWLRRFRMRAGPLREAFTALLCAVDADPALPAPAGTVVADAVAAVLAAAGAVARRWSVPPSQPGPLVVSPWLVASAVTSGRLLTSLSTVDLANTGRPW
;
A
#
# COMPACT_ATOMS: atom_id res chain seq x y z
N MET A 1 2.11 -8.97 18.18
CA MET A 1 0.70 -8.98 17.75
C MET A 1 0.65 -9.39 16.28
N LEU A 2 0.17 -10.59 15.99
CA LEU A 2 0.04 -11.12 14.63
C LEU A 2 -1.32 -10.67 14.08
N LEU A 3 -1.35 -9.60 13.28
CA LEU A 3 -2.52 -9.23 12.49
C LEU A 3 -2.48 -10.01 11.17
N PRO A 4 -3.61 -10.56 10.69
CA PRO A 4 -3.70 -11.08 9.34
C PRO A 4 -3.22 -10.02 8.34
N VAL A 5 -2.43 -10.41 7.33
CA VAL A 5 -1.91 -9.50 6.31
C VAL A 5 -3.02 -8.75 5.55
N SER A 6 -4.23 -9.31 5.53
CA SER A 6 -5.42 -8.69 4.95
C SER A 6 -6.01 -7.55 5.79
N LEU A 7 -5.55 -7.31 7.02
CA LEU A 7 -6.09 -6.31 7.94
C LEU A 7 -5.06 -5.24 8.30
N LEU A 8 -5.56 -4.03 8.56
CA LEU A 8 -4.76 -2.94 9.13
C LEU A 8 -5.08 -2.75 10.60
N VAL A 9 -4.11 -2.27 11.37
CA VAL A 9 -4.27 -1.97 12.80
C VAL A 9 -5.48 -1.05 13.03
N ARG A 10 -6.41 -1.49 13.89
CA ARG A 10 -7.65 -0.77 14.25
C ARG A 10 -8.56 -0.47 13.04
N ARG A 11 -8.59 -1.35 12.02
CA ARG A 11 -9.54 -1.29 10.91
C ARG A 11 -10.28 -2.62 10.80
N ALA A 12 -11.61 -2.56 10.72
CA ALA A 12 -12.44 -3.74 10.48
C ALA A 12 -12.39 -4.17 9.01
N ASP A 13 -12.11 -3.21 8.12
CA ASP A 13 -12.15 -3.38 6.69
C ASP A 13 -10.83 -3.92 6.15
N THR A 14 -10.91 -4.81 5.17
CA THR A 14 -9.73 -5.41 4.56
C THR A 14 -8.89 -4.36 3.84
N VAL A 15 -7.58 -4.58 3.82
CA VAL A 15 -6.63 -3.69 3.15
C VAL A 15 -6.90 -3.61 1.65
N ALA A 16 -7.49 -4.64 1.03
CA ALA A 16 -7.91 -4.61 -0.36
C ALA A 16 -9.05 -3.59 -0.60
N VAL A 17 -10.06 -3.54 0.29
CA VAL A 17 -11.15 -2.56 0.19
C VAL A 17 -10.64 -1.14 0.42
N ILE A 18 -9.81 -0.97 1.45
CA ILE A 18 -9.17 0.31 1.75
C ILE A 18 -8.30 0.75 0.55
N GLY A 19 -7.52 -0.16 -0.01
CA GLY A 19 -6.69 0.07 -1.17
C GLY A 19 -7.46 0.52 -2.40
N ALA A 20 -8.60 -0.11 -2.67
CA ALA A 20 -9.47 0.30 -3.76
C ALA A 20 -10.00 1.75 -3.58
N ALA A 21 -10.30 2.15 -2.33
CA ALA A 21 -10.64 3.54 -2.02
C ALA A 21 -9.47 4.50 -2.32
N LEU A 22 -8.24 4.10 -2.00
CA LEU A 22 -7.03 4.89 -2.23
C LEU A 22 -6.75 5.09 -3.73
N VAL A 23 -6.91 4.05 -4.56
CA VAL A 23 -6.78 4.17 -6.02
C VAL A 23 -7.79 5.17 -6.59
N ARG A 24 -9.07 5.08 -6.17
CA ARG A 24 -10.09 6.04 -6.63
C ARG A 24 -9.80 7.47 -6.16
N ALA A 25 -9.31 7.63 -4.94
CA ALA A 25 -8.91 8.94 -4.42
C ALA A 25 -7.71 9.52 -5.19
N ALA A 26 -6.74 8.69 -5.58
CA ALA A 26 -5.62 9.08 -6.44
C ALA A 26 -6.08 9.55 -7.83
N GLN A 27 -7.19 9.00 -8.33
CA GLN A 27 -7.86 9.45 -9.57
C GLN A 27 -8.72 10.71 -9.37
N GLY A 28 -8.68 11.36 -8.20
CA GLY A 28 -9.44 12.57 -7.92
C GLY A 28 -10.90 12.35 -7.50
N VAL A 29 -11.33 11.10 -7.26
CA VAL A 29 -12.70 10.82 -6.82
C VAL A 29 -12.89 11.23 -5.36
N GLY A 30 -13.93 12.03 -5.08
CA GLY A 30 -14.25 12.47 -3.73
C GLY A 30 -14.74 11.35 -2.80
N HIS A 31 -14.46 11.48 -1.50
CA HIS A 31 -14.74 10.46 -0.48
C HIS A 31 -16.22 10.03 -0.40
N ARG A 32 -17.19 10.93 -0.64
CA ARG A 32 -18.62 10.61 -0.65
C ARG A 32 -18.99 9.60 -1.75
N ARG A 33 -18.50 9.84 -2.96
CA ARG A 33 -18.70 8.93 -4.11
C ARG A 33 -18.04 7.58 -3.87
N ILE A 34 -16.84 7.58 -3.29
CA ILE A 34 -16.12 6.34 -2.92
C ILE A 34 -16.90 5.57 -1.85
N ALA A 35 -17.42 6.26 -0.83
CA ALA A 35 -18.20 5.65 0.25
C ALA A 35 -19.49 5.00 -0.26
N CYS A 36 -20.22 5.69 -1.13
CA CYS A 36 -21.38 5.15 -1.83
C CYS A 36 -21.01 3.90 -2.65
N TRP A 37 -19.96 3.98 -3.46
CA TRP A 37 -19.48 2.85 -4.27
C TRP A 37 -19.08 1.62 -3.43
N LEU A 38 -18.48 1.82 -2.26
CA LEU A 38 -18.06 0.74 -1.36
C LEU A 38 -19.16 0.24 -0.41
N GLY A 39 -20.31 0.91 -0.35
CA GLY A 39 -21.34 0.64 0.65
C GLY A 39 -20.86 0.91 2.09
N ARG A 40 -20.03 1.94 2.31
CA ARG A 40 -19.47 2.30 3.62
C ARG A 40 -19.87 3.71 4.03
N SER A 41 -19.75 4.02 5.32
CA SER A 41 -20.04 5.39 5.78
C SER A 41 -19.01 6.40 5.25
N GLU A 42 -19.48 7.60 4.91
CA GLU A 42 -18.61 8.69 4.44
C GLU A 42 -17.52 9.04 5.46
N ALA A 43 -17.87 9.02 6.75
CA ALA A 43 -16.95 9.32 7.84
C ALA A 43 -15.77 8.34 7.90
N THR A 44 -16.03 7.05 7.66
CA THR A 44 -15.02 6.00 7.63
C THR A 44 -14.05 6.18 6.46
N VAL A 45 -14.58 6.34 5.25
CA VAL A 45 -13.75 6.56 4.04
C VAL A 45 -12.94 7.84 4.18
N ARG A 46 -13.56 8.94 4.61
CA ARG A 46 -12.86 10.20 4.89
C ARG A 46 -11.71 10.01 5.90
N GLY A 47 -11.95 9.23 6.94
CA GLY A 47 -10.94 8.89 7.96
C GLY A 47 -9.76 8.11 7.38
N TRP A 48 -9.99 7.17 6.47
CA TRP A 48 -8.92 6.46 5.77
C TRP A 48 -8.10 7.39 4.88
N LEU A 49 -8.76 8.14 4.00
CA LEU A 49 -8.09 9.03 3.06
C LEU A 49 -7.27 10.11 3.77
N ARG A 50 -7.81 10.69 4.85
CA ARG A 50 -7.09 11.66 5.69
C ARG A 50 -5.81 11.05 6.26
N ARG A 51 -5.90 9.84 6.84
CA ARG A 51 -4.74 9.15 7.44
C ARG A 51 -3.70 8.76 6.40
N PHE A 52 -4.13 8.31 5.23
CA PHE A 52 -3.21 8.02 4.13
C PHE A 52 -2.50 9.29 3.64
N ARG A 53 -3.25 10.39 3.44
CA ARG A 53 -2.68 11.67 3.00
C ARG A 53 -1.61 12.19 3.94
N MET A 54 -1.82 12.08 5.26
CA MET A 54 -0.80 12.45 6.27
C MET A 54 0.49 11.62 6.18
N ARG A 55 0.43 10.42 5.59
CA ARG A 55 1.56 9.50 5.44
C ARG A 55 2.09 9.40 4.02
N ALA A 56 1.53 10.16 3.09
CA ALA A 56 1.78 9.98 1.67
C ALA A 56 3.27 10.16 1.31
N GLY A 57 3.95 11.17 1.88
CA GLY A 57 5.39 11.39 1.68
C GLY A 57 6.25 10.21 2.15
N PRO A 58 6.21 9.85 3.46
CA PRO A 58 6.97 8.71 3.97
C PRO A 58 6.65 7.38 3.30
N LEU A 59 5.38 7.15 2.91
CA LEU A 59 5.00 5.95 2.17
C LEU A 59 5.58 5.96 0.75
N ARG A 60 5.50 7.08 0.04
CA ARG A 60 6.11 7.21 -1.29
C ARG A 60 7.60 6.89 -1.24
N GLU A 61 8.33 7.48 -0.30
CA GLU A 61 9.77 7.25 -0.11
C GLU A 61 10.07 5.78 0.21
N ALA A 62 9.39 5.19 1.19
CA ALA A 62 9.62 3.81 1.59
C ALA A 62 9.32 2.80 0.47
N PHE A 63 8.22 2.98 -0.28
CA PHE A 63 7.89 2.08 -1.38
C PHE A 63 8.77 2.31 -2.61
N THR A 64 9.26 3.53 -2.84
CA THR A 64 10.27 3.79 -3.89
C THR A 64 11.60 3.12 -3.54
N ALA A 65 12.05 3.22 -2.29
CA ALA A 65 13.25 2.52 -1.82
C ALA A 65 13.10 0.99 -1.93
N LEU A 66 11.92 0.46 -1.60
CA LEU A 66 11.61 -0.96 -1.80
C LEU A 66 11.67 -1.35 -3.28
N LEU A 67 11.09 -0.55 -4.18
CA LEU A 67 11.15 -0.78 -5.63
C LEU A 67 12.61 -0.88 -6.10
N CYS A 68 13.46 0.07 -5.74
CA CYS A 68 14.87 0.05 -6.10
C CYS A 68 15.66 -1.11 -5.48
N ALA A 69 15.27 -1.59 -4.29
CA ALA A 69 15.91 -2.75 -3.67
C ALA A 69 15.47 -4.08 -4.30
N VAL A 70 14.25 -4.11 -4.84
CA VAL A 70 13.64 -5.32 -5.40
C VAL A 70 13.97 -5.49 -6.89
N ASP A 71 14.01 -4.41 -7.66
CA ASP A 71 14.23 -4.41 -9.10
C ASP A 71 15.61 -3.85 -9.47
N ALA A 72 16.38 -4.57 -10.28
CA ALA A 72 17.74 -4.16 -10.67
C ALA A 72 17.75 -2.98 -11.65
N ASP A 73 16.66 -2.80 -12.40
CA ASP A 73 16.41 -1.65 -13.27
C ASP A 73 15.02 -1.07 -12.97
N PRO A 74 14.88 -0.27 -11.89
CA PRO A 74 13.59 0.16 -11.40
C PRO A 74 12.96 1.23 -12.30
N ALA A 75 11.86 0.88 -12.96
CA ALA A 75 10.99 1.85 -13.64
C ALA A 75 10.22 2.70 -12.61
N LEU A 76 10.77 3.85 -12.24
CA LEU A 76 10.14 4.77 -11.29
C LEU A 76 8.86 5.39 -11.86
N PRO A 77 7.76 5.47 -11.07
CA PRO A 77 6.55 6.15 -11.51
C PRO A 77 6.82 7.63 -11.79
N ALA A 78 6.25 8.15 -12.89
CA ALA A 78 6.23 9.59 -13.12
C ALA A 78 5.40 10.31 -12.04
N PRO A 79 5.69 11.59 -11.74
CA PRO A 79 4.89 12.38 -10.82
C PRO A 79 3.41 12.39 -11.24
N ALA A 80 2.53 11.96 -10.34
CA ALA A 80 1.10 11.81 -10.60
C ALA A 80 0.28 13.06 -10.22
N GLY A 81 0.95 14.14 -9.81
CA GLY A 81 0.36 15.46 -9.61
C GLY A 81 -0.27 15.71 -8.22
N THR A 82 -0.39 14.68 -7.37
CA THR A 82 -0.77 14.87 -5.96
C THR A 82 0.00 13.89 -5.07
N VAL A 83 0.28 14.28 -3.82
CA VAL A 83 0.98 13.40 -2.85
C VAL A 83 0.29 12.05 -2.67
N VAL A 84 -1.05 12.01 -2.71
CA VAL A 84 -1.81 10.76 -2.60
C VAL A 84 -1.60 9.90 -3.84
N ALA A 85 -1.68 10.49 -5.03
CA ALA A 85 -1.47 9.75 -6.28
C ALA A 85 -0.04 9.23 -6.40
N ASP A 86 0.97 10.04 -6.03
CA ASP A 86 2.37 9.61 -6.02
C ASP A 86 2.60 8.43 -5.07
N ALA A 87 2.03 8.50 -3.85
CA ALA A 87 2.18 7.44 -2.86
C ALA A 87 1.49 6.14 -3.32
N VAL A 88 0.30 6.24 -3.94
CA VAL A 88 -0.39 5.08 -4.53
C VAL A 88 0.44 4.49 -5.68
N ALA A 89 0.98 5.32 -6.57
CA ALA A 89 1.81 4.88 -7.68
C ALA A 89 3.07 4.13 -7.20
N ALA A 90 3.75 4.66 -6.18
CA ALA A 90 4.90 3.99 -5.55
C ALA A 90 4.53 2.64 -4.95
N VAL A 91 3.42 2.54 -4.22
CA VAL A 91 2.91 1.26 -3.66
C VAL A 91 2.64 0.24 -4.76
N LEU A 92 1.94 0.64 -5.82
CA LEU A 92 1.59 -0.25 -6.93
C LEU A 92 2.83 -0.71 -7.70
N ALA A 93 3.77 0.19 -7.97
CA ALA A 93 5.01 -0.14 -8.68
C ALA A 93 5.90 -1.10 -7.87
N ALA A 94 6.09 -0.83 -6.59
CA ALA A 94 6.84 -1.70 -5.69
C ALA A 94 6.18 -3.09 -5.56
N ALA A 95 4.85 -3.14 -5.39
CA ALA A 95 4.12 -4.41 -5.36
C ALA A 95 4.22 -5.18 -6.68
N GLY A 96 4.22 -4.49 -7.82
CA GLY A 96 4.45 -5.10 -9.12
C GLY A 96 5.86 -5.70 -9.25
N ALA A 97 6.89 -5.00 -8.77
CA ALA A 97 8.26 -5.51 -8.75
C ALA A 97 8.41 -6.73 -7.83
N VAL A 98 7.80 -6.69 -6.64
CA VAL A 98 7.71 -7.83 -5.72
C VAL A 98 7.06 -9.02 -6.42
N ALA A 99 5.89 -8.80 -7.03
CA ALA A 99 5.19 -9.87 -7.74
C ALA A 99 6.06 -10.47 -8.85
N ARG A 100 6.75 -9.66 -9.68
CA ARG A 100 7.63 -10.15 -10.74
C ARG A 100 8.83 -10.94 -10.20
N ARG A 101 9.49 -10.45 -9.15
CA ARG A 101 10.68 -11.09 -8.57
C ARG A 101 10.39 -12.46 -7.96
N TRP A 102 9.21 -12.63 -7.35
CA TRP A 102 8.80 -13.85 -6.67
C TRP A 102 7.68 -14.61 -7.39
N SER A 103 7.42 -14.31 -8.67
CA SER A 103 6.53 -15.12 -9.51
C SER A 103 7.15 -16.51 -9.71
N VAL A 104 6.39 -17.55 -9.40
CA VAL A 104 6.80 -18.94 -9.62
C VAL A 104 6.84 -19.20 -11.14
N PRO A 105 7.84 -19.95 -11.65
CA PRO A 105 7.88 -20.35 -13.06
C PRO A 105 6.59 -21.10 -13.48
N PRO A 106 6.22 -21.04 -14.76
CA PRO A 106 4.95 -21.57 -15.30
C PRO A 106 4.75 -23.09 -15.14
N SER A 107 5.74 -23.82 -14.62
CA SER A 107 5.68 -25.25 -14.32
C SER A 107 4.89 -25.61 -13.05
N GLN A 108 4.41 -24.62 -12.28
CA GLN A 108 3.45 -24.80 -11.19
C GLN A 108 2.15 -24.03 -11.48
N PRO A 109 0.96 -24.63 -11.32
CA PRO A 109 -0.29 -23.95 -11.63
C PRO A 109 -0.55 -22.78 -10.66
N GLY A 110 -0.62 -21.57 -11.23
CA GLY A 110 -1.21 -20.39 -10.63
C GLY A 110 -0.27 -19.17 -10.58
N PRO A 111 -0.49 -18.10 -11.37
CA PRO A 111 0.09 -16.81 -11.05
C PRO A 111 -0.46 -16.40 -9.69
N LEU A 112 0.40 -16.27 -8.68
CA LEU A 112 -0.01 -15.75 -7.39
C LEU A 112 -0.35 -14.26 -7.60
N VAL A 113 -1.61 -13.96 -7.93
CA VAL A 113 -2.09 -12.58 -8.08
C VAL A 113 -2.23 -11.99 -6.69
N VAL A 114 -1.11 -11.56 -6.12
CA VAL A 114 -1.08 -10.90 -4.81
C VAL A 114 -1.59 -9.49 -4.99
N SER A 115 -2.69 -9.15 -4.32
CA SER A 115 -3.17 -7.77 -4.28
C SER A 115 -2.05 -6.84 -3.81
N PRO A 116 -1.75 -5.73 -4.52
CA PRO A 116 -0.73 -4.77 -4.11
C PRO A 116 -0.87 -4.28 -2.67
N TRP A 117 -2.12 -4.27 -2.18
CA TRP A 117 -2.45 -3.82 -0.85
C TRP A 117 -2.14 -4.84 0.24
N LEU A 118 -2.06 -6.13 -0.09
CA LEU A 118 -1.52 -7.14 0.82
C LEU A 118 0.00 -6.98 0.98
N VAL A 119 0.71 -6.73 -0.12
CA VAL A 119 2.15 -6.38 -0.06
C VAL A 119 2.34 -5.12 0.79
N ALA A 120 1.53 -4.09 0.55
CA ALA A 120 1.61 -2.86 1.33
C ALA A 120 1.34 -3.08 2.82
N SER A 121 0.38 -3.94 3.16
CA SER A 121 0.10 -4.33 4.54
C SER A 121 1.28 -5.07 5.16
N ALA A 122 1.87 -6.05 4.45
CA ALA A 122 3.02 -6.81 4.92
C ALA A 122 4.23 -5.90 5.18
N VAL A 123 4.59 -5.06 4.20
CA VAL A 123 5.72 -4.12 4.28
C VAL A 123 5.54 -3.11 5.41
N THR A 124 4.29 -2.71 5.69
CA THR A 124 3.98 -1.77 6.79
C THR A 124 3.62 -2.46 8.10
N SER A 125 3.67 -3.80 8.18
CA SER A 125 3.20 -4.57 9.34
C SER A 125 1.77 -4.17 9.79
N GLY A 126 0.86 -3.97 8.83
CA GLY A 126 -0.52 -3.54 9.04
C GLY A 126 -0.66 -2.06 9.43
N ARG A 127 0.41 -1.27 9.38
CA ARG A 127 0.44 0.12 9.85
C ARG A 127 0.20 1.15 8.75
N LEU A 128 -0.19 0.78 7.53
CA LEU A 128 -0.41 1.70 6.40
C LEU A 128 -1.21 2.98 6.76
N LEU A 129 -2.21 2.88 7.64
CA LEU A 129 -3.06 4.00 8.08
C LEU A 129 -2.90 4.40 9.55
N THR A 130 -1.86 3.96 10.26
CA THR A 130 -1.66 4.36 11.66
C THR A 130 -0.85 5.65 11.77
N SER A 131 -1.23 6.52 12.70
CA SER A 131 -0.42 7.66 13.11
C SER A 131 0.49 7.19 14.23
N LEU A 132 1.67 6.67 13.92
CA LEU A 132 2.74 6.55 14.90
C LEU A 132 3.87 7.44 14.39
N SER A 133 4.10 8.52 15.12
CA SER A 133 5.36 9.26 15.11
C SER A 133 6.48 8.26 15.37
N THR A 134 7.54 8.33 14.56
CA THR A 134 8.71 7.43 14.51
C THR A 134 8.52 6.19 13.63
N VAL A 135 9.12 6.26 12.44
CA VAL A 135 9.47 5.08 11.63
C VAL A 135 10.57 4.36 12.39
N ASP A 136 10.22 3.27 13.08
CA ASP A 136 11.22 2.31 13.52
C ASP A 136 11.40 1.30 12.39
N LEU A 137 12.54 1.41 11.69
CA LEU A 137 12.96 0.40 10.74
C LEU A 137 13.23 -0.85 11.57
N ALA A 138 12.40 -1.89 11.40
CA ALA A 138 12.75 -3.22 11.87
C ALA A 138 14.00 -3.67 11.10
N ASN A 139 15.17 -3.28 11.62
CA ASN A 139 16.48 -3.71 11.17
C ASN A 139 16.56 -5.23 11.42
N THR A 140 16.27 -6.03 10.42
CA THR A 140 16.59 -7.47 10.37
C THR A 140 18.05 -7.73 10.00
N GLY A 141 18.93 -6.74 10.16
CA GLY A 141 20.36 -6.86 9.96
C GLY A 141 21.12 -6.93 11.28
N ARG A 142 21.14 -8.10 11.93
CA ARG A 142 22.27 -8.54 12.77
C ARG A 142 22.48 -10.05 12.56
N PRO A 143 23.53 -10.47 11.84
CA PRO A 143 24.15 -11.75 12.15
C PRO A 143 24.84 -11.63 13.51
N TRP A 144 24.93 -12.76 14.19
CA TRP A 144 25.53 -13.04 15.50
C TRP A 144 26.70 -12.14 15.92
#